data_AF-A0A2U0H4S3-F1
#
_entry.id   AF-A0A2U0H4S3-F1
#
_cell.length_a   1.000
_cell.length_b   1.000
_cell.length_c   1.000
_cell.angle_alpha   90.00
_cell.angle_beta   90.00
_cell.angle_gamma   90.00
#
_symmetry.space_group_name_H-M   'P 1'
#
loop_
_entity.id
_entity.type
_entity.pdbx_description
1 polymer ?
#
loop_
_entity_poly.entity_id
_entity_poly.type
_entity_poly.pdbx_seq_one_letter_code
_entity_poly.pdbx_strand_id
1 'polypeptide(L)'
;MRNLIKASTVALVVVGGSLVAVPAYAADLTCSGDLGSQTVAGTLTVPAGVDCVIGGGTVEGDIIVEEDGWLDATSVTVTGDVIATDAYGVSIDGTSVAGDIVAYSADTRGGFLYLNDLAVGGSVEAGGIDVEVTDSTVTGSLNTLAATYVDLLRTSVDGDVSIDGSDFGVSVFGAIVKGGVSVSGSSRDVLIGADADGVADSFGNTIGGGLSLTGNTANLRVASTTVYGGIALDGNTPAAAFGTGVLAGSVTGDYTGEAPGQADGDQSIAVTVPEQGDGELTWSLEGTSNLVDLGVAEERLDHYFADGEIVPIRIQDTRRDNPAWSITAQVSDFTAGGAAVSSKYLGWMPEVFESEGGAVAGPAVPSGFDSGDGLSAARTLAQADAGHTRGSSLVGADLELKLPLDTPRGTYTATVTLTVLG
;
A
#
# COMPACT_ATOMS: atom_id res chain seq x y z
N MET A 1 -23.54 -45.32 -29.42
CA MET A 1 -23.64 -44.19 -28.48
C MET A 1 -22.63 -43.16 -28.93
N ARG A 2 -23.09 -42.04 -29.49
CA ARG A 2 -22.25 -40.96 -30.04
C ARG A 2 -22.64 -39.70 -29.28
N ASN A 3 -21.82 -39.30 -28.32
CA ASN A 3 -22.05 -38.11 -27.50
C ASN A 3 -21.60 -36.88 -28.27
N LEU A 4 -22.54 -35.95 -28.47
CA LEU A 4 -22.33 -34.62 -29.04
C LEU A 4 -21.83 -33.69 -27.94
N ILE A 5 -20.64 -33.13 -28.14
CA ILE A 5 -20.06 -32.06 -27.31
C ILE A 5 -20.64 -30.74 -27.83
N LYS A 6 -21.38 -30.00 -26.98
CA LYS A 6 -21.82 -28.63 -27.26
C LYS A 6 -20.68 -27.68 -26.91
N ALA A 7 -20.19 -26.93 -27.89
CA ALA A 7 -19.31 -25.78 -27.67
C ALA A 7 -20.19 -24.56 -27.34
N SER A 8 -20.00 -23.97 -26.17
CA SER A 8 -20.58 -22.68 -25.80
C SER A 8 -19.57 -21.57 -26.09
N THR A 9 -19.95 -20.66 -26.98
CA THR A 9 -19.20 -19.45 -27.32
C THR A 9 -19.39 -18.42 -26.22
N VAL A 10 -18.30 -18.05 -25.53
CA VAL A 10 -18.27 -16.89 -24.62
C VAL A 10 -18.02 -15.65 -25.47
N ALA A 11 -18.97 -14.72 -25.50
CA ALA A 11 -18.80 -13.41 -26.10
C ALA A 11 -18.20 -12.47 -25.06
N LEU A 12 -16.96 -12.03 -25.28
CA LEU A 12 -16.27 -11.05 -24.47
C LEU A 12 -16.83 -9.65 -24.80
N VAL A 13 -17.52 -9.03 -23.85
CA VAL A 13 -17.95 -7.62 -23.97
C VAL A 13 -16.83 -6.75 -23.40
N VAL A 14 -16.13 -6.05 -24.28
CA VAL A 14 -15.14 -5.04 -23.91
C VAL A 14 -15.90 -3.75 -23.61
N VAL A 15 -16.07 -3.42 -22.34
CA VAL A 15 -16.59 -2.11 -21.89
C VAL A 15 -15.46 -1.10 -22.04
N GLY A 16 -15.62 -0.17 -23.00
CA GLY A 16 -14.70 0.94 -23.20
C GLY A 16 -14.87 1.99 -22.11
N GLY A 17 -14.01 1.96 -21.10
CA GLY A 17 -13.86 3.04 -20.13
C GLY A 17 -13.27 4.27 -20.82
N SER A 18 -13.92 5.43 -20.64
CA SER A 18 -13.40 6.72 -21.06
C SER A 18 -12.17 7.09 -20.24
N LEU A 19 -11.00 6.99 -20.85
CA LEU A 19 -9.73 7.49 -20.31
C LEU A 19 -9.85 9.01 -20.13
N VAL A 20 -9.82 9.48 -18.88
CA VAL A 20 -9.50 10.89 -18.60
C VAL A 20 -8.05 11.06 -19.02
N ALA A 21 -7.81 11.84 -20.08
CA ALA A 21 -6.46 12.10 -20.54
C ALA A 21 -5.75 12.96 -19.47
N VAL A 22 -4.92 12.32 -18.66
CA VAL A 22 -3.98 13.02 -17.78
C VAL A 22 -3.09 13.87 -18.70
N PRO A 23 -2.93 15.18 -18.46
CA PRO A 23 -2.00 15.97 -19.25
C PRO A 23 -0.61 15.35 -19.11
N ALA A 24 -0.12 14.77 -20.20
CA ALA A 24 1.24 14.28 -20.31
C ALA A 24 2.15 15.43 -20.73
N TYR A 25 3.21 15.68 -19.98
CA TYR A 25 4.29 16.55 -20.45
C TYR A 25 5.11 15.78 -21.47
N ALA A 26 5.01 16.15 -22.74
CA ALA A 26 5.67 15.45 -23.84
C ALA A 26 7.20 15.68 -23.93
N ALA A 27 7.82 16.26 -22.90
CA ALA A 27 9.23 16.65 -22.86
C ALA A 27 9.77 16.60 -21.43
N ASP A 28 11.10 16.71 -21.29
CA ASP A 28 11.79 16.89 -20.01
C ASP A 28 11.12 18.00 -19.18
N LEU A 29 11.04 17.77 -17.87
CA LEU A 29 10.34 18.65 -16.94
C LEU A 29 11.27 19.04 -15.80
N THR A 30 11.25 20.32 -15.44
CA THR A 30 11.85 20.80 -14.20
C THR A 30 10.78 20.89 -13.12
N CYS A 31 10.98 20.17 -12.02
CA CYS A 31 10.09 20.19 -10.87
C CYS A 31 10.42 21.38 -9.97
N SER A 32 9.41 22.10 -9.49
CA SER A 32 9.62 23.20 -8.54
C SER A 32 8.48 23.33 -7.52
N GLY A 33 8.02 22.18 -7.01
CA GLY A 33 6.90 22.06 -6.10
C GLY A 33 6.16 20.73 -6.28
N ASP A 34 4.85 20.74 -6.03
CA ASP A 34 3.99 19.56 -6.17
C ASP A 34 3.52 19.37 -7.61
N LEU A 35 3.80 18.19 -8.18
CA LEU A 35 3.37 17.76 -9.52
C LEU A 35 2.08 16.94 -9.52
N GLY A 36 1.59 16.48 -8.38
CA GLY A 36 0.44 15.57 -8.29
C GLY A 36 0.66 14.28 -9.10
N SER A 37 -0.41 13.77 -9.71
CA SER A 37 -0.44 12.48 -10.44
C SER A 37 -0.14 12.59 -11.93
N GLN A 38 0.73 13.52 -12.31
CA GLN A 38 1.03 13.80 -13.72
C GLN A 38 1.99 12.79 -14.33
N THR A 39 1.93 12.65 -15.67
CA THR A 39 2.90 11.88 -16.45
C THR A 39 3.95 12.80 -17.08
N VAL A 40 5.22 12.51 -16.83
CA VAL A 40 6.38 13.16 -17.44
C VAL A 40 6.98 12.20 -18.46
N ALA A 41 6.92 12.51 -19.75
CA ALA A 41 7.39 11.61 -20.81
C ALA A 41 8.92 11.60 -20.97
N GLY A 42 9.60 12.62 -20.44
CA GLY A 42 11.06 12.77 -20.49
C GLY A 42 11.70 12.69 -19.11
N THR A 43 12.90 13.26 -18.99
CA THR A 43 13.60 13.36 -17.72
C THR A 43 12.92 14.37 -16.80
N LEU A 44 12.75 14.01 -15.52
CA LEU A 44 12.33 14.92 -14.47
C LEU A 44 13.56 15.41 -13.71
N THR A 45 13.82 16.72 -13.73
CA THR A 45 14.92 17.32 -12.96
C THR A 45 14.37 18.08 -11.76
N VAL A 46 14.88 17.77 -10.57
CA VAL A 46 14.71 18.54 -9.34
C VAL A 46 15.93 19.47 -9.21
N PRO A 47 15.77 20.80 -9.40
CA PRO A 47 16.88 21.74 -9.36
C PRO A 47 17.54 21.84 -8.00
N ALA A 48 18.73 22.43 -8.00
CA ALA A 48 19.47 22.64 -6.78
C ALA A 48 18.70 23.46 -5.71
N GLY A 49 18.65 22.93 -4.49
CA GLY A 49 17.97 23.56 -3.34
C GLY A 49 16.44 23.64 -3.45
N VAL A 50 15.83 22.87 -4.35
CA VAL A 50 14.38 22.88 -4.61
C VAL A 50 13.73 21.58 -4.16
N ASP A 51 12.52 21.72 -3.60
CA ASP A 51 11.67 20.60 -3.21
C ASP A 51 10.76 20.19 -4.38
N CYS A 52 10.70 18.89 -4.63
CA CYS A 52 9.80 18.27 -5.58
C CYS A 52 8.96 17.20 -4.90
N VAL A 53 7.64 17.33 -5.03
CA VAL A 53 6.69 16.32 -4.55
C VAL A 53 5.92 15.76 -5.74
N ILE A 54 5.81 14.44 -5.83
CA ILE A 54 5.05 13.76 -6.87
C ILE A 54 4.26 12.59 -6.27
N GLY A 55 2.97 12.51 -6.60
CA GLY A 55 2.01 11.60 -5.97
C GLY A 55 1.14 10.89 -6.99
N GLY A 56 1.29 9.57 -7.18
CA GLY A 56 0.47 8.80 -8.12
C GLY A 56 0.83 9.00 -9.60
N GLY A 57 1.98 9.62 -9.88
CA GLY A 57 2.42 10.00 -11.23
C GLY A 57 3.25 8.93 -11.96
N THR A 58 3.72 9.27 -13.15
CA THR A 58 4.65 8.44 -13.92
C THR A 58 5.76 9.29 -14.53
N VAL A 59 7.01 8.85 -14.42
CA VAL A 59 8.17 9.43 -15.11
C VAL A 59 8.70 8.38 -16.09
N GLU A 60 8.55 8.64 -17.39
CA GLU A 60 8.99 7.72 -18.45
C GLU A 60 10.51 7.81 -18.73
N GLY A 61 11.16 8.88 -18.28
CA GLY A 61 12.60 9.04 -18.31
C GLY A 61 13.25 8.83 -16.94
N ASP A 62 14.41 9.45 -16.77
CA ASP A 62 15.14 9.46 -15.50
C ASP A 62 14.59 10.54 -14.56
N ILE A 63 14.82 10.37 -13.26
CA ILE A 63 14.73 11.45 -12.28
C ILE A 63 16.15 11.87 -11.92
N ILE A 64 16.46 13.16 -12.06
CA ILE A 64 17.73 13.75 -11.68
C ILE A 64 17.49 14.73 -10.53
N VAL A 65 18.12 14.49 -9.38
CA VAL A 65 18.07 15.38 -8.21
C VAL A 65 19.43 16.05 -8.05
N GLU A 66 19.45 17.36 -8.24
CA GLU A 66 20.67 18.18 -8.13
C GLU A 66 21.00 18.51 -6.65
N GLU A 67 22.14 19.17 -6.45
CA GLU A 67 22.70 19.56 -5.15
C GLU A 67 21.66 20.24 -4.24
N ASP A 68 21.58 19.83 -2.97
CA ASP A 68 20.60 20.32 -1.99
C ASP A 68 19.12 20.15 -2.41
N GLY A 69 18.82 19.49 -3.52
CA GLY A 69 17.45 19.20 -3.94
C GLY A 69 16.80 18.12 -3.07
N TRP A 70 15.48 18.18 -2.92
CA TRP A 70 14.70 17.17 -2.20
C TRP A 70 13.61 16.58 -3.09
N LEU A 71 13.60 15.25 -3.23
CA LEU A 71 12.54 14.50 -3.88
C LEU A 71 11.70 13.73 -2.85
N ASP A 72 10.39 13.91 -2.90
CA ASP A 72 9.39 13.07 -2.25
C ASP A 72 8.45 12.48 -3.32
N ALA A 73 8.56 11.17 -3.55
CA ALA A 73 7.81 10.46 -4.56
C ALA A 73 6.96 9.36 -3.93
N THR A 74 5.64 9.56 -3.87
CA THR A 74 4.68 8.58 -3.34
C THR A 74 3.85 7.98 -4.46
N SER A 75 3.81 6.67 -4.55
CA SER A 75 3.10 5.92 -5.58
C SER A 75 3.43 6.36 -7.01
N VAL A 76 4.71 6.61 -7.32
CA VAL A 76 5.21 7.02 -8.65
C VAL A 76 5.92 5.90 -9.42
N THR A 77 5.49 5.64 -10.65
CA THR A 77 6.23 4.72 -11.54
C THR A 77 7.35 5.47 -12.27
N VAL A 78 8.59 5.01 -12.15
CA VAL A 78 9.75 5.54 -12.89
C VAL A 78 10.27 4.45 -13.83
N THR A 79 10.36 4.72 -15.13
CA THR A 79 10.86 3.71 -16.10
C THR A 79 12.33 3.86 -16.43
N GLY A 80 12.95 4.99 -16.07
CA GLY A 80 14.40 5.20 -16.13
C GLY A 80 15.08 5.00 -14.78
N ASP A 81 16.18 5.71 -14.59
CA ASP A 81 16.99 5.71 -13.37
C ASP A 81 16.58 6.84 -12.43
N VAL A 82 16.95 6.73 -11.16
CA VAL A 82 16.92 7.85 -10.20
C VAL A 82 18.36 8.19 -9.83
N ILE A 83 18.80 9.40 -10.13
CA ILE A 83 20.18 9.85 -9.95
C ILE A 83 20.17 11.10 -9.08
N ALA A 84 20.77 11.01 -7.88
CA ALA A 84 20.89 12.09 -6.93
C ALA A 84 22.38 12.35 -6.63
N THR A 85 22.82 13.58 -6.85
CA THR A 85 24.20 14.00 -6.58
C THR A 85 24.19 15.18 -5.62
N ASP A 86 24.77 14.98 -4.44
CA ASP A 86 24.81 15.95 -3.34
C ASP A 86 23.40 16.47 -2.95
N ALA A 87 22.37 15.64 -3.14
CA ALA A 87 20.99 15.98 -2.82
C ALA A 87 20.77 16.13 -1.32
N TYR A 88 19.82 16.97 -0.92
CA TYR A 88 19.37 17.01 0.47
C TYR A 88 18.67 15.70 0.85
N GLY A 89 17.87 15.13 -0.04
CA GLY A 89 17.28 13.83 0.19
C GLY A 89 16.44 13.30 -0.94
N VAL A 90 16.27 11.98 -0.95
CA VAL A 90 15.39 11.24 -1.85
C VAL A 90 14.55 10.30 -1.01
N SER A 91 13.23 10.47 -1.06
CA SER A 91 12.25 9.56 -0.47
C SER A 91 11.34 9.02 -1.57
N ILE A 92 11.26 7.69 -1.70
CA ILE A 92 10.41 7.01 -2.67
C ILE A 92 9.59 5.94 -1.93
N ASP A 93 8.26 5.99 -2.10
CA ASP A 93 7.31 5.12 -1.43
C ASP A 93 6.31 4.51 -2.42
N GLY A 94 6.13 3.18 -2.40
CA GLY A 94 4.89 2.52 -2.87
C GLY A 94 4.71 2.30 -4.38
N THR A 95 5.78 2.19 -5.17
CA THR A 95 5.70 1.92 -6.63
C THR A 95 6.92 1.16 -7.18
N SER A 96 7.64 1.71 -8.16
CA SER A 96 8.71 1.02 -8.86
C SER A 96 9.63 1.99 -9.59
N VAL A 97 10.93 1.69 -9.55
CA VAL A 97 11.95 2.25 -10.44
C VAL A 97 12.47 1.12 -11.30
N ALA A 98 12.30 1.21 -12.62
CA ALA A 98 12.71 0.13 -13.51
C ALA A 98 14.23 0.03 -13.67
N GLY A 99 14.93 1.17 -13.58
CA GLY A 99 16.38 1.28 -13.66
C GLY A 99 17.09 1.22 -12.31
N ASP A 100 18.28 1.82 -12.29
CA ASP A 100 19.13 1.93 -11.11
C ASP A 100 18.73 3.14 -10.24
N ILE A 101 19.03 3.06 -8.95
CA ILE A 101 18.95 4.19 -8.02
C ILE A 101 20.35 4.50 -7.54
N VAL A 102 20.82 5.71 -7.81
CA VAL A 102 22.17 6.17 -7.49
C VAL A 102 22.09 7.45 -6.66
N ALA A 103 22.59 7.44 -5.42
CA ALA A 103 22.54 8.60 -4.53
C ALA A 103 23.85 8.78 -3.74
N TYR A 104 24.66 9.77 -4.13
CA TYR A 104 25.95 10.04 -3.49
C TYR A 104 26.06 11.48 -3.02
N SER A 105 26.64 11.66 -1.82
CA SER A 105 27.08 12.96 -1.32
C SER A 105 28.58 12.94 -1.05
N ALA A 106 29.30 13.93 -1.58
CA ALA A 106 30.74 14.11 -1.35
C ALA A 106 31.04 14.80 0.00
N ASP A 107 30.09 15.58 0.52
CA ASP A 107 30.23 16.32 1.77
C ASP A 107 29.37 15.67 2.89
N THR A 108 29.84 15.70 4.14
CA THR A 108 29.15 15.16 5.33
C THR A 108 27.93 16.00 5.75
N ARG A 109 27.26 16.67 4.80
CA ARG A 109 26.20 17.64 5.07
C ARG A 109 24.89 16.99 5.53
N GLY A 110 24.83 15.65 5.52
CA GLY A 110 23.68 14.87 6.00
C GLY A 110 22.54 14.95 4.98
N GLY A 111 22.57 14.07 4.00
CA GLY A 111 21.42 13.79 3.13
C GLY A 111 20.88 12.39 3.42
N PHE A 112 19.81 11.99 2.73
CA PHE A 112 19.21 10.68 2.91
C PHE A 112 18.68 10.05 1.62
N LEU A 113 18.69 8.73 1.57
CA LEU A 113 18.00 7.90 0.59
C LEU A 113 17.07 6.94 1.34
N TYR A 114 15.77 7.17 1.24
CA TYR A 114 14.74 6.33 1.86
C TYR A 114 13.89 5.68 0.77
N LEU A 115 13.92 4.35 0.72
CA LEU A 115 13.18 3.53 -0.23
C LEU A 115 12.19 2.65 0.54
N ASN A 116 10.90 2.83 0.32
CA ASN A 116 9.84 2.14 1.05
C ASN A 116 8.84 1.49 0.07
N ASP A 117 8.46 0.23 0.33
CA ASP A 117 7.48 -0.50 -0.50
C ASP A 117 7.77 -0.37 -2.02
N LEU A 118 9.04 -0.56 -2.39
CA LEU A 118 9.54 -0.23 -3.73
C LEU A 118 10.05 -1.46 -4.47
N ALA A 119 9.69 -1.56 -5.75
CA ALA A 119 10.35 -2.48 -6.69
C ALA A 119 11.43 -1.77 -7.52
N VAL A 120 12.69 -2.13 -7.31
CA VAL A 120 13.84 -1.64 -8.07
C VAL A 120 14.28 -2.71 -9.07
N GLY A 121 14.18 -2.39 -10.37
CA GLY A 121 14.56 -3.28 -11.47
C GLY A 121 16.07 -3.35 -11.70
N GLY A 122 16.81 -2.32 -11.28
CA GLY A 122 18.26 -2.25 -11.28
C GLY A 122 18.89 -2.48 -9.91
N SER A 123 20.05 -1.86 -9.71
CA SER A 123 20.81 -1.83 -8.46
C SER A 123 20.53 -0.54 -7.67
N VAL A 124 20.85 -0.59 -6.38
CA VAL A 124 20.88 0.59 -5.51
C VAL A 124 22.33 0.88 -5.15
N GLU A 125 22.81 2.08 -5.47
CA GLU A 125 24.16 2.54 -5.18
C GLU A 125 24.09 3.84 -4.38
N ALA A 126 24.60 3.84 -3.14
CA ALA A 126 24.50 5.00 -2.27
C ALA A 126 25.79 5.29 -1.48
N GLY A 127 25.96 6.52 -1.01
CA GLY A 127 27.11 6.84 -0.16
C GLY A 127 27.18 8.27 0.35
N GLY A 128 27.84 8.45 1.49
CA GLY A 128 27.95 9.77 2.15
C GLY A 128 26.64 10.31 2.73
N ILE A 129 25.59 9.49 2.77
CA ILE A 129 24.22 9.85 3.18
C ILE A 129 23.64 8.77 4.09
N ASP A 130 22.52 9.07 4.73
CA ASP A 130 21.70 8.10 5.45
C ASP A 130 21.00 7.19 4.43
N VAL A 131 20.95 5.88 4.67
CA VAL A 131 20.32 4.93 3.75
C VAL A 131 19.34 4.04 4.51
N GLU A 132 18.08 4.09 4.11
CA GLU A 132 17.04 3.16 4.59
C GLU A 132 16.35 2.50 3.40
N VAL A 133 16.28 1.17 3.42
CA VAL A 133 15.55 0.39 2.44
C VAL A 133 14.63 -0.58 3.17
N THR A 134 13.33 -0.33 3.06
CA THR A 134 12.28 -1.02 3.82
C THR A 134 11.24 -1.62 2.88
N ASP A 135 10.81 -2.85 3.17
CA ASP A 135 9.71 -3.53 2.45
C ASP A 135 9.89 -3.55 0.92
N SER A 136 11.13 -3.61 0.45
CA SER A 136 11.46 -3.38 -0.96
C SER A 136 12.04 -4.62 -1.64
N THR A 137 12.09 -4.60 -2.97
CA THR A 137 12.75 -5.62 -3.78
C THR A 137 13.77 -4.96 -4.70
N VAL A 138 14.99 -5.49 -4.75
CA VAL A 138 16.07 -5.02 -5.62
C VAL A 138 16.52 -6.18 -6.50
N THR A 139 16.34 -6.05 -7.81
CA THR A 139 16.71 -7.10 -8.78
C THR A 139 18.23 -7.15 -9.01
N GLY A 140 18.90 -6.01 -8.88
CA GLY A 140 20.36 -5.91 -8.89
C GLY A 140 20.99 -6.11 -7.51
N SER A 141 22.10 -5.42 -7.29
CA SER A 141 22.81 -5.39 -6.01
C SER A 141 22.45 -4.14 -5.21
N LEU A 142 22.71 -4.17 -3.91
CA LEU A 142 22.66 -2.98 -3.03
C LEU A 142 24.07 -2.69 -2.54
N ASN A 143 24.65 -1.57 -2.94
CA ASN A 143 26.00 -1.16 -2.58
C ASN A 143 25.97 0.18 -1.87
N THR A 144 26.57 0.26 -0.68
CA THR A 144 26.79 1.53 0.01
C THR A 144 28.27 1.76 0.30
N LEU A 145 28.71 3.02 0.18
CA LEU A 145 30.07 3.45 0.50
C LEU A 145 30.02 4.68 1.38
N ALA A 146 30.58 4.58 2.58
CA ALA A 146 30.62 5.66 3.57
C ALA A 146 29.24 6.27 3.85
N ALA A 147 28.17 5.48 3.77
CA ALA A 147 26.85 5.91 4.21
C ALA A 147 26.89 6.19 5.72
N THR A 148 26.21 7.24 6.19
CA THR A 148 26.20 7.60 7.62
C THR A 148 25.76 6.40 8.45
N TYR A 149 24.60 5.83 8.11
CA TYR A 149 24.12 4.53 8.57
C TYR A 149 23.37 3.83 7.44
N VAL A 150 23.15 2.53 7.59
CA VAL A 150 22.37 1.72 6.65
C VAL A 150 21.39 0.85 7.42
N ASP A 151 20.10 1.03 7.15
CA ASP A 151 19.06 0.11 7.61
C ASP A 151 18.44 -0.61 6.42
N LEU A 152 18.51 -1.94 6.45
CA LEU A 152 17.91 -2.84 5.47
C LEU A 152 16.85 -3.69 6.16
N LEU A 153 15.58 -3.35 5.97
CA LEU A 153 14.45 -3.96 6.65
C LEU A 153 13.52 -4.65 5.66
N ARG A 154 13.23 -5.94 5.90
CA ARG A 154 12.28 -6.75 5.11
C ARG A 154 12.46 -6.60 3.59
N THR A 155 13.71 -6.56 3.15
CA THR A 155 14.07 -6.29 1.76
C THR A 155 14.64 -7.53 1.07
N SER A 156 14.21 -7.78 -0.16
CA SER A 156 14.75 -8.84 -1.01
C SER A 156 15.79 -8.27 -1.98
N VAL A 157 16.96 -8.90 -2.09
CA VAL A 157 18.00 -8.52 -3.04
C VAL A 157 18.44 -9.74 -3.84
N ASP A 158 18.37 -9.64 -5.17
CA ASP A 158 18.73 -10.74 -6.07
C ASP A 158 20.24 -10.85 -6.29
N GLY A 159 20.94 -9.70 -6.28
CA GLY A 159 22.39 -9.63 -6.31
C GLY A 159 23.03 -9.75 -4.93
N ASP A 160 24.14 -9.04 -4.77
CA ASP A 160 24.89 -8.94 -3.51
C ASP A 160 24.47 -7.69 -2.73
N VAL A 161 24.66 -7.72 -1.41
CA VAL A 161 24.61 -6.53 -0.55
C VAL A 161 26.02 -6.22 -0.06
N SER A 162 26.54 -5.04 -0.37
CA SER A 162 27.86 -4.59 0.10
C SER A 162 27.75 -3.25 0.80
N ILE A 163 28.10 -3.20 2.08
CA ILE A 163 28.08 -2.00 2.91
C ILE A 163 29.50 -1.74 3.40
N ASP A 164 30.12 -0.65 2.95
CA ASP A 164 31.49 -0.30 3.31
C ASP A 164 31.56 1.05 4.04
N GLY A 165 32.09 1.05 5.25
CA GLY A 165 32.45 2.27 5.98
C GLY A 165 31.29 3.04 6.61
N SER A 166 30.27 2.38 7.16
CA SER A 166 29.16 3.07 7.84
C SER A 166 29.44 3.36 9.32
N ASP A 167 29.60 4.64 9.66
CA ASP A 167 30.10 5.07 10.97
C ASP A 167 29.05 5.18 12.07
N PHE A 168 27.77 5.34 11.71
CA PHE A 168 26.66 5.44 12.66
C PHE A 168 25.81 4.18 12.76
N GLY A 169 26.19 3.13 12.04
CA GLY A 169 25.71 1.78 12.23
C GLY A 169 25.14 1.13 10.98
N VAL A 170 24.92 -0.18 11.08
CA VAL A 170 24.31 -1.01 10.06
C VAL A 170 23.30 -1.93 10.71
N SER A 171 22.08 -1.97 10.20
CA SER A 171 21.03 -2.89 10.64
C SER A 171 20.48 -3.69 9.47
N VAL A 172 20.44 -5.01 9.57
CA VAL A 172 19.89 -5.90 8.55
C VAL A 172 18.90 -6.86 9.20
N PHE A 173 17.62 -6.68 8.91
CA PHE A 173 16.51 -7.42 9.54
C PHE A 173 15.50 -7.89 8.49
N GLY A 174 15.09 -9.16 8.53
CA GLY A 174 14.12 -9.69 7.57
C GLY A 174 14.60 -9.72 6.12
N ALA A 175 15.90 -9.59 5.87
CA ALA A 175 16.45 -9.51 4.53
C ALA A 175 16.53 -10.90 3.87
N ILE A 176 16.22 -10.96 2.58
CA ILE A 176 16.40 -12.16 1.73
C ILE A 176 17.37 -11.78 0.62
N VAL A 177 18.61 -12.24 0.72
CA VAL A 177 19.67 -11.94 -0.26
C VAL A 177 20.02 -13.22 -0.99
N LYS A 178 19.84 -13.29 -2.31
CA LYS A 178 20.24 -14.47 -3.10
C LYS A 178 21.76 -14.56 -3.24
N GLY A 179 22.44 -13.42 -3.40
CA GLY A 179 23.89 -13.31 -3.36
C GLY A 179 24.47 -13.32 -1.95
N GLY A 180 25.68 -12.77 -1.81
CA GLY A 180 26.35 -12.58 -0.54
C GLY A 180 26.03 -11.25 0.12
N VAL A 181 26.35 -11.16 1.41
CA VAL A 181 26.31 -9.91 2.18
C VAL A 181 27.71 -9.62 2.70
N SER A 182 28.22 -8.41 2.48
CA SER A 182 29.46 -7.92 3.09
C SER A 182 29.23 -6.63 3.84
N VAL A 183 29.72 -6.57 5.09
CA VAL A 183 29.80 -5.35 5.88
C VAL A 183 31.25 -5.13 6.30
N SER A 184 31.85 -4.05 5.83
CA SER A 184 33.25 -3.71 6.11
C SER A 184 33.43 -2.34 6.70
N GLY A 185 34.49 -2.19 7.51
CA GLY A 185 34.97 -0.89 7.98
C GLY A 185 33.95 -0.05 8.77
N SER A 186 32.85 -0.65 9.22
CA SER A 186 31.74 0.06 9.85
C SER A 186 31.95 0.15 11.37
N SER A 187 31.30 1.11 12.02
CA SER A 187 31.47 1.38 13.45
C SER A 187 30.13 1.56 14.17
N ARG A 188 30.18 1.83 15.49
CA ARG A 188 29.03 1.92 16.40
C ARG A 188 28.26 0.60 16.58
N ASP A 189 27.38 0.24 15.67
CA ASP A 189 26.55 -0.97 15.71
C ASP A 189 26.57 -1.66 14.34
N VAL A 190 26.78 -2.97 14.31
CA VAL A 190 26.56 -3.78 13.10
C VAL A 190 25.71 -4.97 13.52
N LEU A 191 24.43 -4.89 13.15
CA LEU A 191 23.37 -5.72 13.67
C LEU A 191 22.77 -6.55 12.54
N ILE A 192 23.08 -7.84 12.51
CA ILE A 192 22.62 -8.77 11.48
C ILE A 192 21.61 -9.74 12.12
N GLY A 193 20.32 -9.44 12.01
CA GLY A 193 19.24 -10.27 12.57
C GLY A 193 19.20 -10.30 14.10
N ALA A 194 19.86 -9.33 14.74
CA ALA A 194 19.95 -9.19 16.19
C ALA A 194 19.72 -7.73 16.63
N ASP A 195 19.15 -7.51 17.80
CA ASP A 195 19.19 -6.18 18.43
C ASP A 195 20.58 -5.87 19.03
N ALA A 196 20.74 -4.66 19.58
CA ALA A 196 22.01 -4.20 20.16
C ALA A 196 22.49 -5.03 21.37
N ASP A 197 21.57 -5.71 22.07
CA ASP A 197 21.89 -6.60 23.18
C ASP A 197 22.29 -8.01 22.69
N GLY A 198 22.03 -8.31 21.42
CA GLY A 198 22.28 -9.59 20.76
C GLY A 198 21.10 -10.56 20.81
N VAL A 199 19.91 -10.08 21.16
CA VAL A 199 18.66 -10.86 21.08
C VAL A 199 18.27 -10.98 19.61
N ALA A 200 17.83 -12.17 19.21
CA ALA A 200 17.33 -12.41 17.86
C ALA A 200 16.16 -11.47 17.52
N ASP A 201 16.25 -10.80 16.38
CA ASP A 201 15.14 -10.02 15.84
C ASP A 201 13.97 -10.94 15.46
N SER A 202 12.75 -10.39 15.57
CA SER A 202 11.52 -11.06 15.16
C SER A 202 11.52 -11.45 13.68
N PHE A 203 12.23 -10.70 12.84
CA PHE A 203 12.53 -11.04 11.47
C PHE A 203 13.95 -11.62 11.35
N GLY A 204 14.03 -12.86 10.89
CA GLY A 204 15.32 -13.49 10.57
C GLY A 204 15.83 -13.09 9.18
N ASN A 205 17.13 -13.26 8.93
CA ASN A 205 17.73 -13.05 7.61
C ASN A 205 17.98 -14.39 6.90
N THR A 206 17.89 -14.38 5.56
CA THR A 206 18.32 -15.48 4.71
C THR A 206 19.29 -14.99 3.65
N ILE A 207 20.49 -15.57 3.62
CA ILE A 207 21.57 -15.22 2.69
C ILE A 207 21.96 -16.48 1.90
N GLY A 208 21.78 -16.44 0.58
CA GLY A 208 22.12 -17.55 -0.33
C GLY A 208 23.63 -17.72 -0.52
N GLY A 209 24.35 -16.61 -0.62
CA GLY A 209 25.81 -16.57 -0.69
C GLY A 209 26.49 -16.62 0.68
N GLY A 210 27.68 -16.01 0.77
CA GLY A 210 28.42 -15.88 2.02
C GLY A 210 28.07 -14.61 2.78
N LEU A 211 28.38 -14.59 4.09
CA LEU A 211 28.34 -13.40 4.93
C LEU A 211 29.77 -13.02 5.31
N SER A 212 30.24 -11.85 4.88
CA SER A 212 31.59 -11.36 5.18
C SER A 212 31.51 -10.13 6.09
N LEU A 213 32.02 -10.25 7.30
CA LEU A 213 32.06 -9.15 8.27
C LEU A 213 33.52 -8.84 8.56
N THR A 214 34.04 -7.73 8.02
CA THR A 214 35.49 -7.49 7.99
C THR A 214 35.90 -6.10 8.47
N GLY A 215 36.83 -6.01 9.41
CA GLY A 215 37.43 -4.74 9.84
C GLY A 215 36.47 -3.81 10.59
N ASN A 216 35.34 -4.32 11.11
CA ASN A 216 34.36 -3.48 11.78
C ASN A 216 34.81 -3.14 13.20
N THR A 217 34.67 -1.86 13.59
CA THR A 217 34.91 -1.36 14.95
C THR A 217 33.59 -1.04 15.65
N ALA A 218 32.70 -2.04 15.68
CA ALA A 218 31.31 -1.90 16.09
C ALA A 218 30.90 -2.91 17.17
N ASN A 219 29.77 -2.66 17.82
CA ASN A 219 28.99 -3.70 18.48
C ASN A 219 28.44 -4.66 17.40
N LEU A 220 29.25 -5.65 17.03
CA LEU A 220 28.98 -6.60 15.96
C LEU A 220 28.16 -7.79 16.49
N ARG A 221 26.85 -7.79 16.20
CA ARG A 221 25.90 -8.83 16.63
C ARG A 221 25.32 -9.57 15.42
N VAL A 222 25.26 -10.89 15.51
CA VAL A 222 24.57 -11.73 14.52
C VAL A 222 23.65 -12.70 15.25
N ALA A 223 22.37 -12.73 14.90
CA ALA A 223 21.39 -13.70 15.39
C ALA A 223 20.34 -13.95 14.29
N SER A 224 19.47 -14.94 14.47
CA SER A 224 18.32 -15.20 13.57
C SER A 224 18.68 -15.19 12.07
N THR A 225 19.88 -15.64 11.70
CA THR A 225 20.43 -15.44 10.35
C THR A 225 20.88 -16.78 9.78
N THR A 226 20.31 -17.16 8.64
CA THR A 226 20.72 -18.36 7.89
C THR A 226 21.59 -17.93 6.71
N VAL A 227 22.80 -18.48 6.63
CA VAL A 227 23.76 -18.25 5.55
C VAL A 227 24.07 -19.59 4.89
N TYR A 228 23.68 -19.78 3.63
CA TYR A 228 23.96 -21.05 2.93
C TYR A 228 25.41 -21.18 2.49
N GLY A 229 26.10 -20.06 2.26
CA GLY A 229 27.55 -20.00 2.08
C GLY A 229 28.33 -20.03 3.39
N GLY A 230 29.56 -19.52 3.36
CA GLY A 230 30.41 -19.35 4.53
C GLY A 230 30.19 -18.01 5.23
N ILE A 231 30.30 -18.00 6.55
CA ILE A 231 30.50 -16.78 7.34
C ILE A 231 32.01 -16.55 7.49
N ALA A 232 32.50 -15.41 7.04
CA ALA A 232 33.89 -14.98 7.18
C ALA A 232 33.98 -13.78 8.12
N LEU A 233 34.78 -13.91 9.17
CA LEU A 233 35.00 -12.89 10.19
C LEU A 233 36.49 -12.55 10.21
N ASP A 234 36.86 -11.32 9.83
CA ASP A 234 38.26 -10.92 9.83
C ASP A 234 38.43 -9.50 10.39
N GLY A 235 39.46 -9.29 11.23
CA GLY A 235 39.82 -7.95 11.70
C GLY A 235 38.76 -7.16 12.51
N ASN A 236 37.68 -7.79 13.00
CA ASN A 236 36.65 -7.07 13.77
C ASN A 236 37.10 -6.80 15.21
N THR A 237 36.77 -5.61 15.74
CA THR A 237 37.10 -5.21 17.11
C THR A 237 35.92 -4.52 17.80
N PRO A 238 35.27 -5.14 18.81
CA PRO A 238 35.47 -6.52 19.27
C PRO A 238 35.13 -7.58 18.21
N ALA A 239 35.49 -8.83 18.47
CA ALA A 239 35.06 -9.96 17.64
C ALA A 239 33.53 -10.05 17.57
N ALA A 240 32.99 -10.61 16.48
CA ALA A 240 31.55 -10.81 16.31
C ALA A 240 30.97 -11.62 17.48
N ALA A 241 29.79 -11.23 17.97
CA ALA A 241 29.06 -11.97 18.98
C ALA A 241 27.80 -12.60 18.36
N PHE A 242 27.75 -13.93 18.37
CA PHE A 242 26.63 -14.70 17.85
C PHE A 242 25.60 -14.98 18.93
N GLY A 243 24.35 -14.67 18.63
CA GLY A 243 23.17 -15.03 19.39
C GLY A 243 22.51 -16.31 18.87
N THR A 244 21.27 -16.53 19.30
CA THR A 244 20.49 -17.72 18.91
C THR A 244 20.12 -17.69 17.44
N GLY A 245 20.05 -18.87 16.81
CA GLY A 245 19.47 -19.02 15.47
C GLY A 245 20.40 -18.65 14.32
N VAL A 246 21.72 -18.58 14.54
CA VAL A 246 22.70 -18.46 13.45
C VAL A 246 22.94 -19.84 12.82
N LEU A 247 22.71 -19.95 11.52
CA LEU A 247 23.01 -21.15 10.72
C LEU A 247 23.96 -20.78 9.58
N ALA A 248 24.97 -21.60 9.31
CA ALA A 248 25.97 -21.33 8.29
C ALA A 248 26.40 -22.59 7.54
N GLY A 249 26.77 -22.48 6.26
CA GLY A 249 27.44 -23.56 5.53
C GLY A 249 28.84 -23.85 6.09
N SER A 250 29.56 -22.81 6.50
CA SER A 250 30.82 -22.89 7.25
C SER A 250 31.09 -21.57 7.98
N VAL A 251 32.01 -21.57 8.95
CA VAL A 251 32.40 -20.37 9.69
C VAL A 251 33.91 -20.30 9.78
N THR A 252 34.50 -19.16 9.43
CA THR A 252 35.95 -18.89 9.54
C THR A 252 36.18 -17.57 10.27
N GLY A 253 37.13 -17.55 11.19
CA GLY A 253 37.49 -16.39 12.01
C GLY A 253 37.02 -16.50 13.46
N ASP A 254 37.38 -15.49 14.25
CA ASP A 254 37.09 -15.46 15.68
C ASP A 254 35.69 -14.87 15.96
N TYR A 255 34.93 -15.54 16.81
CA TYR A 255 33.64 -15.08 17.32
C TYR A 255 33.46 -15.45 18.79
N THR A 256 32.46 -14.83 19.42
CA THR A 256 31.99 -15.15 20.77
C THR A 256 30.50 -15.52 20.73
N GLY A 257 29.97 -16.06 21.84
CA GLY A 257 28.55 -16.42 21.93
C GLY A 257 28.26 -17.87 21.51
N GLU A 258 27.09 -18.09 20.93
CA GLU A 258 26.63 -19.42 20.52
C GLU A 258 27.35 -19.90 19.25
N ALA A 259 27.73 -21.18 19.22
CA ALA A 259 28.30 -21.77 18.01
C ALA A 259 27.21 -21.89 16.93
N PRO A 260 27.44 -21.45 15.68
CA PRO A 260 26.45 -21.56 14.62
C PRO A 260 26.07 -23.01 14.34
N GLY A 261 24.78 -23.23 14.04
CA GLY A 261 24.33 -24.48 13.45
C GLY A 261 24.74 -24.60 11.99
N GLN A 262 24.51 -25.78 11.41
CA GLN A 262 24.76 -26.04 10.00
C GLN A 262 23.56 -25.59 9.16
N ALA A 263 23.80 -24.84 8.09
CA ALA A 263 22.84 -24.67 7.01
C ALA A 263 22.98 -25.86 6.05
N ASP A 264 21.96 -26.73 5.98
CA ASP A 264 21.91 -27.95 5.16
C ASP A 264 20.80 -27.85 4.11
N GLY A 265 20.97 -28.58 2.99
CA GLY A 265 19.89 -28.82 2.00
C GLY A 265 20.29 -28.56 0.55
N ASP A 266 19.49 -29.09 -0.39
CA ASP A 266 19.68 -28.91 -1.85
C ASP A 266 19.03 -27.61 -2.37
N GLN A 267 17.92 -27.19 -1.75
CA GLN A 267 17.16 -25.99 -2.09
C GLN A 267 16.54 -25.38 -0.84
N SER A 268 16.46 -24.05 -0.83
CA SER A 268 15.87 -23.26 0.24
C SER A 268 14.78 -22.33 -0.27
N ILE A 269 13.75 -22.14 0.54
CA ILE A 269 12.64 -21.21 0.26
C ILE A 269 12.58 -20.24 1.43
N ALA A 270 12.60 -18.95 1.14
CA ALA A 270 12.46 -17.89 2.13
C ALA A 270 11.34 -16.93 1.71
N VAL A 271 10.61 -16.44 2.70
CA VAL A 271 9.60 -15.39 2.55
C VAL A 271 9.57 -14.60 3.85
N THR A 272 9.62 -13.27 3.72
CA THR A 272 9.43 -12.37 4.85
C THR A 272 7.97 -11.92 4.84
N VAL A 273 7.27 -12.14 5.94
CA VAL A 273 5.86 -11.74 6.09
C VAL A 273 5.82 -10.60 7.10
N PRO A 274 5.42 -9.38 6.69
CA PRO A 274 5.32 -8.26 7.61
C PRO A 274 4.13 -8.43 8.56
N GLU A 275 4.06 -7.57 9.59
CA GLU A 275 2.85 -7.47 10.39
C GLU A 275 1.67 -6.96 9.54
N GLN A 276 0.47 -7.47 9.82
CA GLN A 276 -0.74 -6.97 9.17
C GLN A 276 -0.99 -5.51 9.55
N GLY A 277 -1.01 -4.57 8.62
CA GLY A 277 -1.40 -3.18 8.95
C GLY A 277 -2.80 -3.07 9.58
N ASP A 278 -3.06 -1.97 10.31
CA ASP A 278 -4.33 -1.75 11.02
C ASP A 278 -5.55 -1.74 10.09
N GLY A 279 -5.35 -1.41 8.81
CA GLY A 279 -6.38 -1.36 7.77
C GLY A 279 -7.42 -0.26 7.96
N GLU A 280 -8.38 -0.18 7.04
CA GLU A 280 -9.39 0.87 7.01
C GLU A 280 -10.77 0.32 6.58
N LEU A 281 -11.83 1.01 7.02
CA LEU A 281 -13.19 0.89 6.50
C LEU A 281 -13.46 2.03 5.50
N THR A 282 -13.61 1.68 4.23
CA THR A 282 -13.92 2.63 3.16
C THR A 282 -15.27 2.32 2.51
N TRP A 283 -15.87 3.33 1.88
CA TRP A 283 -17.11 3.15 1.13
C TRP A 283 -17.18 4.05 -0.10
N SER A 284 -17.92 3.62 -1.12
CA SER A 284 -18.13 4.39 -2.36
C SER A 284 -19.45 4.03 -3.03
N LEU A 285 -19.96 4.92 -3.89
CA LEU A 285 -21.12 4.64 -4.76
C LEU A 285 -20.64 3.99 -6.06
N GLU A 286 -21.29 2.92 -6.49
CA GLU A 286 -20.96 2.17 -7.72
C GLU A 286 -21.70 2.68 -8.97
N GLY A 287 -22.31 3.87 -8.89
CA GLY A 287 -23.03 4.50 -10.00
C GLY A 287 -22.20 5.55 -10.75
N THR A 288 -22.50 5.76 -12.03
CA THR A 288 -21.96 6.88 -12.81
C THR A 288 -22.56 8.24 -12.40
N SER A 289 -23.59 8.21 -11.54
CA SER A 289 -24.21 9.40 -10.94
C SER A 289 -24.71 9.07 -9.54
N ASN A 290 -24.89 10.10 -8.70
CA ASN A 290 -25.51 9.98 -7.39
C ASN A 290 -27.05 10.17 -7.41
N LEU A 291 -27.66 10.22 -8.61
CA LEU A 291 -29.09 10.39 -8.75
C LEU A 291 -29.82 9.06 -8.55
N VAL A 292 -30.72 9.03 -7.58
CA VAL A 292 -31.75 8.00 -7.45
C VAL A 292 -32.97 8.46 -8.23
N ASP A 293 -33.35 7.68 -9.25
CA ASP A 293 -34.50 7.97 -10.11
C ASP A 293 -35.65 7.00 -9.79
N LEU A 294 -36.77 7.55 -9.30
CA LEU A 294 -38.01 6.80 -9.06
C LEU A 294 -38.99 6.90 -10.25
N GLY A 295 -38.59 7.59 -11.32
CA GLY A 295 -39.43 7.82 -12.49
C GLY A 295 -40.64 8.72 -12.23
N VAL A 296 -41.76 8.39 -12.87
CA VAL A 296 -43.02 9.15 -12.80
C VAL A 296 -44.03 8.33 -11.99
N ALA A 297 -44.54 8.91 -10.91
CA ALA A 297 -45.49 8.22 -10.05
C ALA A 297 -46.80 7.90 -10.79
N GLU A 298 -47.27 6.65 -10.65
CA GLU A 298 -48.53 6.17 -11.17
C GLU A 298 -49.67 6.43 -10.17
N GLU A 299 -50.77 7.01 -10.64
CA GLU A 299 -51.99 7.10 -9.82
C GLU A 299 -52.60 5.72 -9.61
N ARG A 300 -52.73 5.31 -8.35
CA ARG A 300 -53.49 4.14 -7.88
C ARG A 300 -54.81 4.63 -7.27
N LEU A 301 -55.62 3.70 -6.74
CA LEU A 301 -56.96 4.01 -6.21
C LEU A 301 -56.93 5.02 -5.06
N ASP A 302 -55.93 4.95 -4.18
CA ASP A 302 -55.83 5.72 -2.93
C ASP A 302 -54.49 6.44 -2.72
N HIS A 303 -53.52 6.28 -3.64
CA HIS A 303 -52.20 6.92 -3.56
C HIS A 303 -51.57 7.10 -4.96
N TYR A 304 -50.52 7.89 -5.04
CA TYR A 304 -49.54 7.83 -6.13
C TYR A 304 -48.40 6.89 -5.75
N PHE A 305 -47.99 6.02 -6.67
CA PHE A 305 -46.96 5.00 -6.46
C PHE A 305 -45.76 5.22 -7.37
N ALA A 306 -44.55 5.17 -6.83
CA ALA A 306 -43.30 5.12 -7.60
C ALA A 306 -42.31 4.17 -6.93
N ASP A 307 -41.48 3.51 -7.73
CA ASP A 307 -40.44 2.59 -7.28
C ASP A 307 -39.11 2.88 -7.98
N GLY A 308 -38.03 2.38 -7.40
CA GLY A 308 -36.68 2.51 -7.93
C GLY A 308 -35.68 1.88 -6.98
N GLU A 309 -34.39 2.11 -7.21
CA GLU A 309 -33.31 1.51 -6.40
C GLU A 309 -32.35 2.61 -5.95
N ILE A 310 -31.79 2.50 -4.75
CA ILE A 310 -30.65 3.35 -4.40
C ILE A 310 -29.45 3.01 -5.28
N VAL A 311 -28.58 3.99 -5.51
CA VAL A 311 -27.28 3.71 -6.11
C VAL A 311 -26.52 2.73 -5.20
N PRO A 312 -26.08 1.56 -5.70
CA PRO A 312 -25.38 0.57 -4.88
C PRO A 312 -24.14 1.16 -4.22
N ILE A 313 -23.86 0.72 -2.99
CA ILE A 313 -22.74 1.18 -2.18
C ILE A 313 -21.78 0.03 -1.94
N ARG A 314 -20.53 0.20 -2.36
CA ARG A 314 -19.44 -0.71 -2.01
C ARG A 314 -18.88 -0.33 -0.65
N ILE A 315 -18.81 -1.29 0.26
CA ILE A 315 -18.15 -1.21 1.56
C ILE A 315 -16.92 -2.11 1.52
N GLN A 316 -15.76 -1.59 1.86
CA GLN A 316 -14.53 -2.36 1.97
C GLN A 316 -14.00 -2.23 3.39
N ASP A 317 -14.01 -3.33 4.15
CA ASP A 317 -13.41 -3.35 5.49
C ASP A 317 -12.14 -4.21 5.46
N THR A 318 -11.02 -3.54 5.68
CA THR A 318 -9.71 -4.14 5.80
C THR A 318 -9.14 -4.01 7.21
N ARG A 319 -9.92 -3.61 8.21
CA ARG A 319 -9.38 -3.37 9.55
C ARG A 319 -8.94 -4.65 10.24
N ARG A 320 -7.85 -4.58 11.01
CA ARG A 320 -7.37 -5.65 11.89
C ARG A 320 -8.45 -5.95 12.94
N ASP A 321 -8.53 -7.20 13.38
CA ASP A 321 -9.50 -7.70 14.38
C ASP A 321 -10.98 -7.66 13.97
N ASN A 322 -11.29 -7.28 12.72
CA ASN A 322 -12.63 -7.28 12.11
C ASN A 322 -13.70 -6.64 13.03
N PRO A 323 -13.55 -5.37 13.44
CA PRO A 323 -14.56 -4.67 14.24
C PRO A 323 -15.89 -4.54 13.50
N ALA A 324 -17.00 -4.46 14.25
CA ALA A 324 -18.32 -4.29 13.64
C ALA A 324 -18.41 -2.97 12.85
N TRP A 325 -19.26 -2.95 11.82
CA TRP A 325 -19.62 -1.73 11.11
C TRP A 325 -21.09 -1.70 10.74
N SER A 326 -21.61 -0.49 10.49
CA SER A 326 -22.96 -0.30 9.97
C SER A 326 -23.02 0.89 9.02
N ILE A 327 -23.88 0.79 8.01
CA ILE A 327 -24.29 1.89 7.16
C ILE A 327 -25.77 2.16 7.37
N THR A 328 -26.10 3.43 7.62
CA THR A 328 -27.47 3.90 7.78
C THR A 328 -27.80 4.94 6.73
N ALA A 329 -29.08 5.08 6.41
CA ALA A 329 -29.59 6.16 5.56
C ALA A 329 -30.79 6.86 6.17
N GLN A 330 -30.94 8.14 5.87
CA GLN A 330 -32.13 8.96 6.13
C GLN A 330 -32.38 9.87 4.93
N VAL A 331 -33.64 10.17 4.65
CA VAL A 331 -34.03 11.02 3.51
C VAL A 331 -34.65 12.31 4.01
N SER A 332 -34.23 13.46 3.48
CA SER A 332 -34.87 14.74 3.75
C SER A 332 -36.30 14.76 3.19
N ASP A 333 -37.16 15.64 3.69
CA ASP A 333 -38.46 15.84 3.06
C ASP A 333 -38.31 16.20 1.57
N PHE A 334 -39.23 15.68 0.76
CA PHE A 334 -39.33 15.95 -0.65
C PHE A 334 -39.86 17.36 -0.88
N THR A 335 -39.26 18.12 -1.80
CA THR A 335 -39.67 19.51 -2.06
C THR A 335 -39.92 19.77 -3.55
N ALA A 336 -40.96 20.53 -3.86
CA ALA A 336 -41.28 20.99 -5.22
C ALA A 336 -42.00 22.34 -5.18
N GLY A 337 -41.45 23.38 -5.81
CA GLY A 337 -42.14 24.67 -6.00
C GLY A 337 -42.63 25.34 -4.71
N GLY A 338 -41.95 25.12 -3.57
CA GLY A 338 -42.34 25.63 -2.24
C GLY A 338 -43.29 24.73 -1.45
N ALA A 339 -43.79 23.64 -2.04
CA ALA A 339 -44.47 22.57 -1.32
C ALA A 339 -43.45 21.55 -0.76
N ALA A 340 -43.77 20.96 0.39
CA ALA A 340 -42.99 19.90 1.01
C ALA A 340 -43.87 18.69 1.28
N VAL A 341 -43.31 17.50 1.07
CA VAL A 341 -43.93 16.21 1.31
C VAL A 341 -42.97 15.39 2.16
N SER A 342 -43.46 14.85 3.27
CA SER A 342 -42.58 14.17 4.21
C SER A 342 -41.96 12.91 3.59
N SER A 343 -40.66 12.69 3.83
CA SER A 343 -39.96 11.46 3.42
C SER A 343 -40.44 10.21 4.16
N LYS A 344 -41.36 10.34 5.13
CA LYS A 344 -42.03 9.20 5.77
C LYS A 344 -42.75 8.32 4.75
N TYR A 345 -43.17 8.89 3.61
CA TYR A 345 -43.89 8.17 2.57
C TYR A 345 -42.97 7.31 1.68
N LEU A 346 -41.65 7.41 1.85
CA LEU A 346 -40.68 6.54 1.21
C LEU A 346 -40.34 5.38 2.15
N GLY A 347 -40.65 4.16 1.74
CA GLY A 347 -40.16 2.92 2.32
C GLY A 347 -39.01 2.34 1.49
N TRP A 348 -38.38 1.29 2.01
CA TRP A 348 -37.35 0.55 1.28
C TRP A 348 -37.24 -0.91 1.71
N MET A 349 -36.54 -1.71 0.92
CA MET A 349 -36.12 -3.07 1.24
C MET A 349 -34.62 -3.19 1.02
N PRO A 350 -33.81 -3.14 2.09
CA PRO A 350 -32.36 -3.31 1.99
C PRO A 350 -31.95 -4.68 1.47
N GLU A 351 -30.87 -4.71 0.71
CA GLU A 351 -30.31 -5.89 0.07
C GLU A 351 -28.78 -5.90 0.12
N VAL A 352 -28.20 -7.12 0.04
CA VAL A 352 -26.76 -7.34 -0.12
C VAL A 352 -26.57 -8.11 -1.41
N PHE A 353 -25.95 -7.47 -2.40
CA PHE A 353 -25.65 -8.05 -3.72
C PHE A 353 -24.37 -8.90 -3.67
N GLU A 354 -23.37 -8.45 -2.91
CA GLU A 354 -22.09 -9.15 -2.69
C GLU A 354 -21.76 -9.12 -1.19
N SER A 355 -21.36 -10.26 -0.62
CA SER A 355 -21.17 -10.41 0.84
C SER A 355 -19.81 -11.00 1.24
N GLU A 356 -18.75 -10.76 0.47
CA GLU A 356 -17.42 -11.29 0.80
C GLU A 356 -16.92 -10.74 2.14
N GLY A 357 -17.32 -9.51 2.48
CA GLY A 357 -17.06 -8.85 3.76
C GLY A 357 -18.05 -9.18 4.89
N GLY A 358 -18.93 -10.16 4.70
CA GLY A 358 -19.88 -10.62 5.72
C GLY A 358 -21.05 -9.67 6.01
N ALA A 359 -21.37 -8.75 5.09
CA ALA A 359 -22.49 -7.84 5.24
C ALA A 359 -23.84 -8.58 5.34
N VAL A 360 -24.74 -8.03 6.16
CA VAL A 360 -26.14 -8.44 6.31
C VAL A 360 -27.03 -7.23 6.05
N ALA A 361 -28.09 -7.42 5.27
CA ALA A 361 -29.07 -6.40 4.98
C ALA A 361 -29.82 -5.96 6.25
N GLY A 362 -30.13 -4.66 6.32
CA GLY A 362 -31.03 -4.12 7.33
C GLY A 362 -32.48 -4.59 7.14
N PRO A 363 -33.35 -4.33 8.12
CA PRO A 363 -34.77 -4.70 8.00
C PRO A 363 -35.47 -3.86 6.93
N ALA A 364 -36.43 -4.48 6.22
CA ALA A 364 -37.36 -3.75 5.36
C ALA A 364 -38.17 -2.72 6.17
N VAL A 365 -38.38 -1.55 5.58
CA VAL A 365 -39.09 -0.44 6.21
C VAL A 365 -40.24 -0.05 5.29
N PRO A 366 -41.51 -0.23 5.70
CA PRO A 366 -42.64 0.12 4.88
C PRO A 366 -42.76 1.64 4.69
N SER A 367 -43.48 2.05 3.65
CA SER A 367 -43.92 3.43 3.52
C SER A 367 -44.85 3.81 4.70
N GLY A 368 -44.68 5.04 5.19
CA GLY A 368 -45.56 5.67 6.18
C GLY A 368 -46.98 5.97 5.68
N PHE A 369 -47.26 5.73 4.38
CA PHE A 369 -48.64 5.62 3.90
C PHE A 369 -49.34 4.39 4.50
N ASP A 370 -48.61 3.27 4.61
CA ASP A 370 -49.11 2.03 5.20
C ASP A 370 -48.91 2.03 6.71
N SER A 371 -47.70 2.31 7.19
CA SER A 371 -47.38 2.41 8.62
C SER A 371 -45.99 2.99 8.90
N GLY A 372 -45.81 3.60 10.07
CA GLY A 372 -44.51 4.05 10.56
C GLY A 372 -43.99 5.34 9.90
N ASP A 373 -42.69 5.58 10.05
CA ASP A 373 -42.04 6.83 9.65
C ASP A 373 -41.19 6.70 8.37
N GLY A 374 -41.30 5.60 7.61
CA GLY A 374 -40.49 5.36 6.41
C GLY A 374 -39.01 5.72 6.60
N LEU A 375 -38.47 6.47 5.64
CA LEU A 375 -37.11 7.01 5.65
C LEU A 375 -36.99 8.45 6.21
N SER A 376 -38.03 9.00 6.86
CA SER A 376 -37.89 10.29 7.57
C SER A 376 -37.10 10.18 8.88
N ALA A 377 -36.79 8.97 9.32
CA ALA A 377 -35.86 8.70 10.41
C ALA A 377 -34.78 7.74 9.91
N ALA A 378 -33.59 7.78 10.52
CA ALA A 378 -32.47 6.93 10.12
C ALA A 378 -32.82 5.45 10.20
N ARG A 379 -32.40 4.69 9.18
CA ARG A 379 -32.60 3.24 9.06
C ARG A 379 -31.29 2.57 8.66
N THR A 380 -31.04 1.39 9.21
CA THR A 380 -29.90 0.56 8.79
C THR A 380 -30.14 0.05 7.38
N LEU A 381 -29.19 0.31 6.49
CA LEU A 381 -29.13 -0.28 5.16
C LEU A 381 -28.44 -1.64 5.24
N ALA A 382 -27.26 -1.69 5.84
CA ALA A 382 -26.51 -2.93 6.04
C ALA A 382 -25.57 -2.81 7.24
N GLN A 383 -25.11 -3.95 7.75
CA GLN A 383 -24.14 -4.03 8.83
C GLN A 383 -23.32 -5.31 8.74
N ALA A 384 -22.18 -5.37 9.43
CA ALA A 384 -21.50 -6.61 9.74
C ALA A 384 -21.11 -6.64 11.23
N ASP A 385 -21.29 -7.78 11.87
CA ASP A 385 -20.95 -7.97 13.28
C ASP A 385 -19.43 -8.07 13.48
N ALA A 386 -18.95 -7.81 14.70
CA ALA A 386 -17.55 -8.02 15.03
C ALA A 386 -17.14 -9.49 14.77
N GLY A 387 -15.97 -9.68 14.16
CA GLY A 387 -15.51 -10.98 13.68
C GLY A 387 -16.03 -11.37 12.29
N HIS A 388 -16.68 -10.46 11.56
CA HIS A 388 -17.05 -10.68 10.16
C HIS A 388 -15.81 -11.00 9.30
N THR A 389 -16.03 -11.55 8.10
CA THR A 389 -14.94 -11.76 7.14
C THR A 389 -14.41 -10.41 6.67
N ARG A 390 -13.09 -10.20 6.73
CA ARG A 390 -12.42 -9.05 6.11
C ARG A 390 -12.63 -9.11 4.59
N GLY A 391 -13.12 -8.04 3.96
CA GLY A 391 -13.44 -8.09 2.54
C GLY A 391 -14.37 -6.98 2.06
N SER A 392 -14.83 -7.15 0.81
CA SER A 392 -15.74 -6.22 0.13
C SER A 392 -17.20 -6.68 0.25
N SER A 393 -18.13 -5.74 0.38
CA SER A 393 -19.56 -6.02 0.25
C SER A 393 -20.22 -4.95 -0.61
N LEU A 394 -21.17 -5.36 -1.44
CA LEU A 394 -21.98 -4.46 -2.26
C LEU A 394 -23.41 -4.49 -1.75
N VAL A 395 -23.91 -3.34 -1.30
CA VAL A 395 -25.22 -3.23 -0.64
C VAL A 395 -26.11 -2.23 -1.38
N GLY A 396 -27.41 -2.45 -1.30
CA GLY A 396 -28.43 -1.66 -1.98
C GLY A 396 -29.77 -1.72 -1.27
N ALA A 397 -30.79 -1.13 -1.89
CA ALA A 397 -32.16 -1.21 -1.43
C ALA A 397 -33.12 -0.85 -2.56
N ASP A 398 -34.20 -1.63 -2.68
CA ASP A 398 -35.37 -1.24 -3.44
C ASP A 398 -36.12 -0.14 -2.67
N LEU A 399 -36.61 0.86 -3.37
CA LEU A 399 -37.35 2.00 -2.84
C LEU A 399 -38.81 1.93 -3.25
N GLU A 400 -39.70 2.28 -2.34
CA GLU A 400 -41.14 2.33 -2.58
C GLU A 400 -41.73 3.64 -2.04
N LEU A 401 -42.20 4.50 -2.93
CA LEU A 401 -42.82 5.78 -2.58
C LEU A 401 -44.34 5.71 -2.75
N LYS A 402 -45.09 5.99 -1.68
CA LYS A 402 -46.55 6.08 -1.70
C LYS A 402 -47.03 7.43 -1.20
N LEU A 403 -47.48 8.29 -2.10
CA LEU A 403 -47.93 9.64 -1.77
C LEU A 403 -49.46 9.74 -1.69
N PRO A 404 -50.03 10.50 -0.75
CA PRO A 404 -51.45 10.83 -0.75
C PRO A 404 -51.93 11.48 -2.06
N LEU A 405 -53.16 11.21 -2.49
CA LEU A 405 -53.73 11.75 -3.74
C LEU A 405 -53.91 13.29 -3.75
N ASP A 406 -53.89 13.94 -2.57
CA ASP A 406 -53.92 15.40 -2.44
C ASP A 406 -52.52 16.06 -2.58
N THR A 407 -51.47 15.27 -2.82
CA THR A 407 -50.13 15.78 -3.10
C THR A 407 -50.14 16.67 -4.35
N PRO A 408 -49.69 17.93 -4.27
CA PRO A 408 -49.66 18.83 -5.43
C PRO A 408 -48.77 18.29 -6.55
N ARG A 409 -49.17 18.48 -7.81
CA ARG A 409 -48.32 18.13 -8.96
C ARG A 409 -46.98 18.88 -8.92
N GLY A 410 -45.89 18.19 -9.22
CA GLY A 410 -44.55 18.77 -9.31
C GLY A 410 -43.47 17.71 -9.42
N THR A 411 -42.26 18.13 -9.76
CA THR A 411 -41.06 17.29 -9.65
C THR A 411 -40.50 17.48 -8.26
N TYR A 412 -40.60 16.45 -7.43
CA TYR A 412 -40.14 16.47 -6.05
C TYR A 412 -38.72 15.92 -5.94
N THR A 413 -37.85 16.62 -5.24
CA THR A 413 -36.48 16.17 -4.96
C THR A 413 -36.23 16.08 -3.46
N ALA A 414 -35.36 15.16 -3.06
CA ALA A 414 -34.90 14.95 -1.70
C ALA A 414 -33.42 14.56 -1.70
N THR A 415 -32.77 14.68 -0.55
CA THR A 415 -31.39 14.24 -0.35
C THR A 415 -31.37 12.99 0.51
N VAL A 416 -30.68 11.95 0.05
CA VAL A 416 -30.34 10.77 0.84
C VAL A 416 -29.03 11.07 1.57
N THR A 417 -29.04 10.98 2.90
CA THR A 417 -27.86 11.09 3.74
C THR A 417 -27.44 9.70 4.17
N LEU A 418 -26.24 9.27 3.77
CA LEU A 418 -25.61 8.03 4.20
C LEU A 418 -24.68 8.31 5.39
N THR A 419 -24.63 7.40 6.37
CA THR A 419 -23.72 7.49 7.51
C THR A 419 -23.14 6.12 7.79
N VAL A 420 -21.81 6.01 7.68
CA VAL A 420 -21.04 4.81 8.01
C VAL A 420 -20.44 4.98 9.40
N LEU A 421 -20.58 3.95 10.22
CA LEU A 421 -19.97 3.83 11.55
C LEU A 421 -19.13 2.56 11.58
N GLY A 422 -17.90 2.66 12.05
CA GLY A 422 -16.95 1.56 12.22
C GLY A 422 -16.32 1.58 13.60
#